data_AF-A0A932N6C7-F1
#
_entry.id   AF-A0A932N6C7-F1
#
_cell.length_a   1.000
_cell.length_b   1.000
_cell.length_c   1.000
_cell.angle_alpha   90.00
_cell.angle_beta   90.00
_cell.angle_gamma   90.00
#
_symmetry.space_group_name_H-M   'P 1'
#
loop_
_entity.id
_entity.type
_entity.pdbx_description
1 polymer ?
#
loop_
_entity_poly.entity_id
_entity_poly.type
_entity_poly.pdbx_seq_one_letter_code
_entity_poly.pdbx_strand_id
1 'polypeptide(L)'
;NTSAGASVVDANGVQLGASNVASLKVVANQGAITQAEAITVSGSTSLDAGGNAITLTKANDFGGKVNVKGGATAITSSKALDANLNTTGATTLVAGTELGVAGNVSGGTLSLTTVKGTINATTVEKDLSLTATGGVTQKGALKVGGVTSIKSSGGSVDLTDAGNDFVGKVSIDGSASVVDANALAVELSGKGDVSVAAGGVLDISGVANNVNTSAVGKTNFGDLNVAQKLNIVSLGGELFVLDGKLLLANEIDFTLPKNVNLGSYANQFHIESAENILVLSGGNGYIQIPVTSKARRFVGTRLLMLIRSKWRWVLVASPSTIALASTVVR
;
A
#
# COMPACT_ATOMS: atom_id res chain seq x y z
N ASN A 1 12.14 36.33 19.00
CA ASN A 1 11.75 35.64 20.26
C ASN A 1 10.54 36.40 20.80
N THR A 2 9.36 36.10 20.24
CA THR A 2 8.14 36.86 20.52
C THR A 2 6.95 35.91 20.46
N SER A 3 5.95 36.11 21.33
CA SER A 3 4.61 35.53 21.22
C SER A 3 3.80 36.09 20.03
N ALA A 4 4.40 36.93 19.20
CA ALA A 4 3.85 37.45 17.96
C ALA A 4 4.25 36.60 16.76
N GLY A 5 3.47 36.71 15.68
CA GLY A 5 3.82 36.17 14.38
C GLY A 5 4.96 36.95 13.71
N ALA A 6 5.73 36.28 12.86
CA ALA A 6 6.71 36.88 11.97
C ALA A 6 6.27 36.76 10.51
N SER A 7 6.45 37.84 9.74
CA SER A 7 6.21 37.87 8.30
C SER A 7 7.42 38.48 7.61
N VAL A 8 8.02 37.73 6.68
CA VAL A 8 9.12 38.16 5.84
C VAL A 8 8.68 38.07 4.39
N VAL A 9 8.83 39.16 3.65
CA VAL A 9 8.64 39.20 2.20
C VAL A 9 9.90 39.82 1.63
N ASP A 10 10.64 39.03 0.85
CA ASP A 10 11.88 39.46 0.20
C ASP A 10 11.80 39.19 -1.30
N ALA A 11 12.43 40.07 -2.09
CA ALA A 11 12.55 39.88 -3.52
C ALA A 11 13.54 38.75 -3.86
N ASN A 12 14.50 38.48 -2.98
CA ASN A 12 15.57 37.50 -3.13
C ASN A 12 15.30 36.25 -2.27
N GLY A 13 16.34 35.46 -2.02
CA GLY A 13 16.30 34.35 -1.07
C GLY A 13 16.26 34.83 0.38
N VAL A 14 15.74 33.98 1.26
CA VAL A 14 15.65 34.24 2.71
C VAL A 14 16.43 33.16 3.46
N GLN A 15 17.34 33.57 4.33
CA GLN A 15 17.97 32.68 5.31
C GLN A 15 17.37 32.96 6.69
N LEU A 16 16.69 31.96 7.25
CA LEU A 16 16.13 32.04 8.60
C LEU A 16 17.22 31.76 9.63
N GLY A 17 17.31 32.61 10.65
CA GLY A 17 18.07 32.35 11.86
C GLY A 17 17.22 31.69 12.94
N ALA A 18 17.84 31.42 14.10
CA ALA A 18 17.14 30.90 15.27
C ALA A 18 15.94 31.78 15.60
N SER A 19 14.75 31.18 15.60
CA SER A 19 13.48 31.89 15.73
C SER A 19 12.54 31.15 16.65
N ASN A 20 11.81 31.89 17.49
CA ASN A 20 10.70 31.40 18.28
C ASN A 20 9.57 32.43 18.14
N VAL A 21 8.53 32.04 17.41
CA VAL A 21 7.43 32.90 16.94
C VAL A 21 6.09 32.18 17.03
N ALA A 22 5.00 32.93 17.16
CA ALA A 22 3.66 32.32 17.22
C ALA A 22 3.14 31.84 15.86
N SER A 23 3.54 32.49 14.78
CA SER A 23 3.26 32.08 13.40
C SER A 23 4.39 32.56 12.51
N LEU A 24 4.56 31.93 11.34
CA LEU A 24 5.61 32.32 10.41
C LEU A 24 5.05 32.40 8.99
N LYS A 25 5.28 33.53 8.31
CA LYS A 25 5.08 33.69 6.88
C LYS A 25 6.38 34.13 6.24
N VAL A 26 6.84 33.39 5.23
CA VAL A 26 8.03 33.72 4.45
C VAL A 26 7.66 33.66 2.97
N VAL A 27 7.91 34.76 2.26
CA VAL A 27 7.78 34.85 0.80
C VAL A 27 9.13 35.28 0.24
N ALA A 28 9.75 34.43 -0.57
CA ALA A 28 11.04 34.66 -1.24
C ALA A 28 10.81 34.63 -2.76
N ASN A 29 10.51 35.78 -3.37
CA ASN A 29 9.95 35.82 -4.72
C ASN A 29 10.90 35.30 -5.81
N GLN A 30 12.22 35.45 -5.63
CA GLN A 30 13.22 35.03 -6.63
C GLN A 30 14.38 34.24 -6.03
N GLY A 31 14.20 33.62 -4.85
CA GLY A 31 15.27 32.85 -4.25
C GLY A 31 14.78 31.76 -3.30
N ALA A 32 15.74 30.96 -2.84
CA ALA A 32 15.46 29.86 -1.93
C ALA A 32 15.12 30.36 -0.53
N ILE A 33 14.31 29.58 0.19
CA ILE A 33 14.17 29.72 1.65
C ILE A 33 15.09 28.69 2.30
N THR A 34 16.01 29.16 3.12
CA THR A 34 17.00 28.32 3.82
C THR A 34 16.99 28.63 5.31
N GLN A 35 17.72 27.85 6.09
CA GLN A 35 17.93 28.15 7.51
C GLN A 35 19.37 27.92 7.95
N ALA A 36 19.84 28.76 8.87
CA ALA A 36 21.10 28.60 9.59
C ALA A 36 20.92 27.72 10.83
N GLU A 37 19.88 27.97 11.62
CA GLU A 37 19.57 27.30 12.88
C GLU A 37 18.14 26.74 12.89
N ALA A 38 17.81 25.92 13.89
CA ALA A 38 16.45 25.43 14.06
C ALA A 38 15.47 26.57 14.41
N ILE A 39 14.25 26.47 13.91
CA ILE A 39 13.15 27.39 14.22
C ILE A 39 12.04 26.69 15.02
N THR A 40 11.37 27.45 15.86
CA THR A 40 10.18 27.06 16.60
C THR A 40 9.03 27.96 16.21
N VAL A 41 7.94 27.38 15.72
CA VAL A 41 6.72 28.10 15.36
C VAL A 41 5.55 27.40 16.03
N SER A 42 4.91 28.04 17.02
CA SER A 42 3.84 27.37 17.78
C SER A 42 2.54 27.21 16.99
N GLY A 43 2.27 28.09 16.04
CA GLY A 43 1.11 28.06 15.15
C GLY A 43 1.48 27.74 13.70
N SER A 44 0.70 28.27 12.76
CA SER A 44 0.87 27.98 11.34
C SER A 44 2.14 28.58 10.75
N THR A 45 2.70 27.85 9.78
CA THR A 45 3.83 28.28 8.96
C THR A 45 3.40 28.33 7.48
N SER A 46 3.82 29.38 6.77
CA SER A 46 3.62 29.55 5.33
C SER A 46 4.97 29.86 4.69
N LEU A 47 5.41 29.01 3.76
CA LEU A 47 6.66 29.15 3.02
C LEU A 47 6.33 29.21 1.53
N ASP A 48 6.61 30.34 0.87
CA ASP A 48 6.47 30.50 -0.58
C ASP A 48 7.81 30.94 -1.18
N ALA A 49 8.51 29.99 -1.80
CA ALA A 49 9.72 30.24 -2.58
C ALA A 49 9.44 30.23 -4.10
N GLY A 50 8.16 30.23 -4.51
CA GLY A 50 7.78 30.01 -5.90
C GLY A 50 8.26 28.65 -6.40
N GLY A 51 9.05 28.64 -7.48
CA GLY A 51 9.71 27.44 -8.01
C GLY A 51 11.09 27.17 -7.40
N ASN A 52 11.56 27.99 -6.46
CA ASN A 52 12.88 27.87 -5.85
C ASN A 52 12.89 26.90 -4.67
N ALA A 53 14.08 26.49 -4.24
CA ALA A 53 14.21 25.49 -3.18
C ALA A 53 13.77 25.99 -1.80
N ILE A 54 13.27 25.06 -0.97
CA ILE A 54 13.02 25.26 0.46
C ILE A 54 13.85 24.23 1.23
N THR A 55 14.84 24.68 2.00
CA THR A 55 15.75 23.81 2.75
C THR A 55 15.75 24.17 4.22
N LEU A 56 14.90 23.48 4.99
CA LEU A 56 14.71 23.64 6.43
C LEU A 56 15.07 22.33 7.17
N THR A 57 16.35 21.94 7.13
CA THR A 57 16.82 20.58 7.50
C THR A 57 17.35 20.44 8.93
N LYS A 58 17.32 21.48 9.76
CA LYS A 58 17.63 21.37 11.20
C LYS A 58 16.42 20.82 11.96
N ALA A 59 16.60 20.56 13.25
CA ALA A 59 15.59 20.02 14.16
C ALA A 59 14.49 21.05 14.51
N ASN A 60 13.69 21.48 13.52
CA ASN A 60 12.64 22.48 13.73
C ASN A 60 11.48 21.95 14.59
N ASP A 61 10.71 22.85 15.18
CA ASP A 61 9.50 22.53 15.94
C ASP A 61 8.32 23.31 15.35
N PHE A 62 7.44 22.61 14.63
CA PHE A 62 6.24 23.18 14.04
C PHE A 62 5.02 22.72 14.83
N GLY A 63 4.40 23.62 15.58
CA GLY A 63 3.22 23.37 16.38
C GLY A 63 1.90 23.44 15.59
N GLY A 64 1.93 23.91 14.35
CA GLY A 64 0.77 23.99 13.47
C GLY A 64 1.09 23.66 12.02
N LYS A 65 0.04 23.69 11.18
CA LYS A 65 0.12 23.35 9.76
C LYS A 65 1.16 24.19 9.01
N VAL A 66 1.97 23.52 8.20
CA VAL A 66 3.05 24.06 7.37
C VAL A 66 2.59 24.03 5.91
N ASN A 67 2.24 25.19 5.37
CA ASN A 67 1.89 25.35 3.96
C ASN A 67 3.15 25.65 3.16
N VAL A 68 3.40 24.86 2.12
CA VAL A 68 4.65 24.89 1.35
C VAL A 68 4.36 25.11 -0.11
N LYS A 69 4.97 26.14 -0.70
CA LYS A 69 5.05 26.34 -2.14
C LYS A 69 6.51 26.52 -2.55
N GLY A 70 7.04 25.57 -3.30
CA GLY A 70 8.47 25.52 -3.62
C GLY A 70 8.82 24.64 -4.81
N GLY A 71 10.09 24.66 -5.21
CA GLY A 71 10.72 23.67 -6.06
C GLY A 71 11.11 22.44 -5.25
N ALA A 72 12.40 22.08 -5.31
CA ALA A 72 12.96 21.07 -4.42
C ALA A 72 12.80 21.48 -2.95
N THR A 73 12.24 20.60 -2.13
CA THR A 73 11.87 20.91 -0.75
C THR A 73 12.46 19.86 0.21
N ALA A 74 13.09 20.30 1.29
CA ALA A 74 13.54 19.43 2.37
C ALA A 74 13.18 20.08 3.72
N ILE A 75 12.31 19.44 4.49
CA ILE A 75 11.86 19.95 5.80
C ILE A 75 12.01 18.85 6.85
N THR A 76 12.70 19.19 7.92
CA THR A 76 12.86 18.34 9.10
C THR A 76 12.16 18.99 10.29
N SER A 77 11.36 18.22 11.02
CA SER A 77 10.87 18.56 12.35
C SER A 77 11.29 17.50 13.37
N SER A 78 11.73 17.95 14.54
CA SER A 78 12.01 17.09 15.69
C SER A 78 10.74 16.53 16.36
N LYS A 79 9.57 17.14 16.08
CA LYS A 79 8.28 16.72 16.60
C LYS A 79 7.34 16.33 15.46
N ALA A 80 6.07 16.71 15.55
CA ALA A 80 5.10 16.46 14.51
C ALA A 80 5.30 17.45 13.35
N LEU A 81 4.90 17.04 12.16
CA LEU A 81 4.89 17.89 10.98
C LEU A 81 3.57 17.65 10.25
N ASP A 82 2.73 18.68 10.15
CA ASP A 82 1.53 18.65 9.30
C ASP A 82 1.78 19.54 8.08
N ALA A 83 2.13 18.92 6.94
CA ALA A 83 2.55 19.60 5.73
C ALA A 83 1.45 19.60 4.66
N ASN A 84 1.21 20.76 4.07
CA ASN A 84 0.37 20.93 2.88
C ASN A 84 1.22 21.43 1.73
N LEU A 85 1.39 20.58 0.72
CA LEU A 85 2.39 20.71 -0.31
C LEU A 85 1.81 21.30 -1.59
N ASN A 86 2.58 22.19 -2.21
CA ASN A 86 2.47 22.59 -3.60
C ASN A 86 3.90 22.72 -4.14
N THR A 87 4.52 21.57 -4.41
CA THR A 87 5.94 21.53 -4.78
C THR A 87 6.14 21.04 -6.21
N THR A 88 7.14 21.60 -6.87
CA THR A 88 7.47 21.33 -8.28
C THR A 88 8.77 20.54 -8.45
N GLY A 89 9.37 20.07 -7.35
CA GLY A 89 10.59 19.25 -7.36
C GLY A 89 10.57 18.17 -6.30
N ALA A 90 11.69 17.44 -6.16
CA ALA A 90 11.83 16.41 -5.15
C ALA A 90 11.56 16.98 -3.75
N THR A 91 10.74 16.27 -2.96
CA THR A 91 10.26 16.75 -1.66
C THR A 91 10.56 15.71 -0.59
N THR A 92 11.36 16.09 0.41
CA THR A 92 11.71 15.24 1.55
C THR A 92 11.13 15.83 2.83
N LEU A 93 10.31 15.06 3.55
CA LEU A 93 9.75 15.43 4.84
C LEU A 93 10.19 14.43 5.91
N VAL A 94 10.73 14.95 7.01
CA VAL A 94 11.14 14.15 8.17
C VAL A 94 10.42 14.68 9.41
N ALA A 95 9.66 13.81 10.09
CA ALA A 95 9.02 14.12 11.37
C ALA A 95 9.57 13.19 12.46
N GLY A 96 9.94 13.75 13.61
CA GLY A 96 10.38 12.98 14.78
C GLY A 96 9.25 12.23 15.47
N THR A 97 7.98 12.56 15.18
CA THR A 97 6.80 11.87 15.73
C THR A 97 5.75 11.59 14.64
N GLU A 98 4.67 12.38 14.57
CA GLU A 98 3.59 12.24 13.60
C GLU A 98 3.83 13.10 12.36
N LEU A 99 3.56 12.55 11.18
CA LEU A 99 3.59 13.26 9.91
C LEU A 99 2.19 13.26 9.30
N GLY A 100 1.60 14.44 9.17
CA GLY A 100 0.47 14.70 8.28
C GLY A 100 0.98 15.21 6.94
N VAL A 101 0.46 14.68 5.84
CA VAL A 101 0.77 15.20 4.49
C VAL A 101 -0.49 15.35 3.66
N ALA A 102 -0.55 16.41 2.86
CA ALA A 102 -1.59 16.70 1.89
C ALA A 102 -1.01 17.49 0.71
N GLY A 103 -1.76 17.57 -0.39
CA GLY A 103 -1.45 18.47 -1.51
C GLY A 103 -0.73 17.76 -2.66
N ASN A 104 0.15 18.49 -3.36
CA ASN A 104 0.66 18.10 -4.68
C ASN A 104 2.19 18.19 -4.75
N VAL A 105 2.79 17.19 -5.37
CA VAL A 105 4.22 17.13 -5.76
C VAL A 105 4.30 16.75 -7.24
N SER A 106 4.60 17.71 -8.13
CA SER A 106 4.52 17.51 -9.58
C SER A 106 5.84 17.11 -10.25
N GLY A 107 6.99 17.61 -9.78
CA GLY A 107 8.26 17.43 -10.50
C GLY A 107 9.24 16.43 -9.93
N GLY A 108 8.93 15.71 -8.85
CA GLY A 108 9.90 14.80 -8.24
C GLY A 108 9.31 13.82 -7.22
N THR A 109 10.19 12.98 -6.69
CA THR A 109 9.85 11.99 -5.66
C THR A 109 9.41 12.67 -4.36
N LEU A 110 8.37 12.14 -3.74
CA LEU A 110 7.99 12.46 -2.36
C LEU A 110 8.61 11.43 -1.42
N SER A 111 9.53 11.86 -0.57
CA SER A 111 10.21 11.02 0.42
C SER A 111 9.77 11.39 1.83
N LEU A 112 9.15 10.46 2.54
CA LEU A 112 8.56 10.65 3.86
C LEU A 112 9.27 9.75 4.88
N THR A 113 9.74 10.34 5.99
CA THR A 113 10.27 9.60 7.13
C THR A 113 9.57 10.05 8.40
N THR A 114 8.96 9.10 9.13
CA THR A 114 8.15 9.42 10.31
C THR A 114 8.12 8.28 11.32
N VAL A 115 7.62 8.55 12.53
CA VAL A 115 7.19 7.48 13.44
C VAL A 115 5.78 7.04 13.08
N LYS A 116 4.82 7.95 12.95
CA LYS A 116 3.45 7.65 12.51
C LYS A 116 3.03 8.56 11.37
N GLY A 117 2.20 8.07 10.46
CA GLY A 117 1.76 8.82 9.27
C GLY A 117 0.25 9.02 9.21
N THR A 118 -0.20 10.17 8.72
CA THR A 118 -1.54 10.40 8.20
C THR A 118 -1.42 10.98 6.79
N ILE A 119 -1.81 10.19 5.79
CA ILE A 119 -1.87 10.64 4.39
C ILE A 119 -3.29 11.18 4.14
N ASN A 120 -3.41 12.48 3.92
CA ASN A 120 -4.64 13.06 3.40
C ASN A 120 -4.62 13.01 1.87
N ALA A 121 -5.59 13.65 1.21
CA ALA A 121 -5.60 13.78 -0.24
C ALA A 121 -4.25 14.31 -0.76
N THR A 122 -3.50 13.46 -1.46
CA THR A 122 -2.12 13.72 -1.89
C THR A 122 -1.93 13.21 -3.30
N THR A 123 -1.33 14.02 -4.17
CA THR A 123 -0.96 13.64 -5.53
C THR A 123 0.55 13.79 -5.72
N VAL A 124 1.20 12.73 -6.17
CA VAL A 124 2.62 12.68 -6.49
C VAL A 124 2.75 12.24 -7.95
N GLU A 125 3.22 13.10 -8.84
CA GLU A 125 3.31 12.77 -10.27
C GLU A 125 4.47 11.79 -10.59
N LYS A 126 5.41 11.65 -9.65
CA LYS A 126 6.55 10.72 -9.73
C LYS A 126 6.45 9.67 -8.63
N ASP A 127 7.57 9.33 -8.00
CA ASP A 127 7.64 8.24 -7.04
C ASP A 127 7.27 8.68 -5.62
N LEU A 128 6.77 7.74 -4.82
CA LEU A 128 6.56 7.89 -3.38
C LEU A 128 7.48 6.93 -2.63
N SER A 129 8.25 7.44 -1.66
CA SER A 129 8.97 6.62 -0.68
C SER A 129 8.49 6.98 0.73
N LEU A 130 7.95 6.01 1.46
CA LEU A 130 7.44 6.17 2.80
C LEU A 130 8.14 5.20 3.74
N THR A 131 8.86 5.74 4.73
CA THR A 131 9.44 4.97 5.83
C THR A 131 8.80 5.40 7.14
N ALA A 132 8.11 4.46 7.80
CA ALA A 132 7.51 4.65 9.11
C ALA A 132 8.00 3.59 10.11
N THR A 133 8.22 3.98 11.35
CA THR A 133 8.52 3.01 12.43
C THR A 133 7.28 2.55 13.19
N GLY A 134 6.15 3.22 12.99
CA GLY A 134 4.82 2.89 13.51
C GLY A 134 3.76 2.96 12.41
N GLY A 135 2.49 3.05 12.82
CA GLY A 135 1.35 2.94 11.89
C GLY A 135 1.20 4.15 10.95
N VAL A 136 0.67 3.90 9.77
CA VAL A 136 0.29 4.90 8.77
C VAL A 136 -1.21 4.75 8.50
N THR A 137 -1.93 5.86 8.51
CA THR A 137 -3.37 5.91 8.21
C THR A 137 -3.64 6.84 7.03
N GLN A 138 -4.82 6.70 6.43
CA GLN A 138 -5.27 7.51 5.31
C GLN A 138 -6.59 8.22 5.64
N LYS A 139 -6.75 9.45 5.14
CA LYS A 139 -7.99 10.26 5.24
C LYS A 139 -8.52 10.74 3.89
N GLY A 140 -7.79 10.49 2.81
CA GLY A 140 -8.24 10.78 1.45
C GLY A 140 -7.32 10.11 0.44
N ALA A 141 -7.81 9.99 -0.79
CA ALA A 141 -7.12 9.32 -1.90
C ALA A 141 -5.67 9.77 -2.09
N LEU A 142 -4.80 8.78 -2.29
CA LEU A 142 -3.40 8.93 -2.64
C LEU A 142 -3.23 8.56 -4.11
N LYS A 143 -2.70 9.49 -4.91
CA LYS A 143 -2.43 9.28 -6.33
C LYS A 143 -0.93 9.35 -6.57
N VAL A 144 -0.36 8.31 -7.18
CA VAL A 144 1.07 8.22 -7.45
C VAL A 144 1.30 7.81 -8.91
N GLY A 145 1.92 8.69 -9.69
CA GLY A 145 2.19 8.46 -11.12
C GLY A 145 3.39 7.54 -11.38
N GLY A 146 4.32 7.45 -10.42
CA GLY A 146 5.50 6.58 -10.45
C GLY A 146 5.40 5.38 -9.52
N VAL A 147 6.55 4.85 -9.10
CA VAL A 147 6.60 3.71 -8.16
C VAL A 147 6.31 4.16 -6.73
N THR A 148 5.76 3.26 -5.93
CA THR A 148 5.54 3.48 -4.50
C THR A 148 6.35 2.48 -3.69
N SER A 149 7.12 2.96 -2.72
CA SER A 149 7.85 2.13 -1.77
C SER A 149 7.40 2.44 -0.35
N ILE A 150 6.87 1.44 0.35
CA ILE A 150 6.35 1.57 1.71
C ILE A 150 7.15 0.64 2.61
N LYS A 151 7.76 1.20 3.65
CA LYS A 151 8.43 0.47 4.71
C LYS A 151 7.83 0.82 6.06
N SER A 152 7.28 -0.18 6.75
CA SER A 152 6.72 -0.04 8.09
C SER A 152 7.28 -1.12 9.03
N SER A 153 8.11 -0.72 9.98
CA SER A 153 8.81 -1.67 10.86
C SER A 153 8.10 -2.02 12.17
N GLY A 154 7.05 -1.26 12.56
CA GLY A 154 6.41 -1.42 13.87
C GLY A 154 4.93 -1.06 13.92
N GLY A 155 4.29 -0.86 12.76
CA GLY A 155 2.85 -0.67 12.66
C GLY A 155 2.30 -1.15 11.31
N SER A 156 0.98 -1.13 11.14
CA SER A 156 0.35 -1.38 9.85
C SER A 156 0.21 -0.10 9.05
N VAL A 157 0.31 -0.21 7.73
CA VAL A 157 -0.03 0.87 6.79
C VAL A 157 -1.45 0.65 6.28
N ASP A 158 -2.32 1.63 6.47
CA ASP A 158 -3.71 1.61 6.01
C ASP A 158 -3.91 2.66 4.91
N LEU A 159 -3.95 2.18 3.66
CA LEU A 159 -4.20 2.94 2.44
C LEU A 159 -5.45 2.38 1.74
N THR A 160 -6.59 2.41 2.46
CA THR A 160 -7.83 1.75 2.03
C THR A 160 -8.85 2.65 1.33
N ASP A 161 -8.50 3.90 1.03
CA ASP A 161 -9.38 4.76 0.23
C ASP A 161 -9.59 4.18 -1.18
N ALA A 162 -10.84 3.95 -1.56
CA ALA A 162 -11.18 3.35 -2.85
C ALA A 162 -10.85 4.23 -4.07
N GLY A 163 -10.54 5.51 -3.86
CA GLY A 163 -10.12 6.45 -4.89
C GLY A 163 -8.60 6.55 -5.08
N ASN A 164 -7.81 5.73 -4.36
CA ASN A 164 -6.37 5.59 -4.59
C ASN A 164 -6.08 5.21 -6.05
N ASP A 165 -4.97 5.72 -6.57
CA ASP A 165 -4.56 5.52 -7.97
C ASP A 165 -3.03 5.39 -8.03
N PHE A 166 -2.56 4.16 -7.94
CA PHE A 166 -1.14 3.78 -8.02
C PHE A 166 -0.82 3.29 -9.43
N VAL A 167 -0.22 4.18 -10.23
CA VAL A 167 0.12 3.86 -11.63
C VAL A 167 1.32 2.92 -11.74
N GLY A 168 2.33 3.13 -10.88
CA GLY A 168 3.52 2.28 -10.81
C GLY A 168 3.42 1.17 -9.76
N LYS A 169 4.39 0.25 -9.81
CA LYS A 169 4.49 -0.85 -8.84
C LYS A 169 4.58 -0.34 -7.40
N VAL A 170 3.86 -0.99 -6.49
CA VAL A 170 3.86 -0.75 -5.04
C VAL A 170 4.69 -1.83 -4.34
N SER A 171 5.86 -1.46 -3.80
CA SER A 171 6.69 -2.35 -2.99
C SER A 171 6.39 -2.15 -1.50
N ILE A 172 6.12 -3.24 -0.77
CA ILE A 172 5.69 -3.21 0.64
C ILE A 172 6.65 -4.05 1.51
N ASP A 173 7.28 -3.39 2.48
CA ASP A 173 8.09 -4.00 3.54
C ASP A 173 7.42 -3.76 4.91
N GLY A 174 6.56 -4.68 5.32
CA GLY A 174 5.79 -4.60 6.57
C GLY A 174 4.34 -5.06 6.39
N SER A 175 3.52 -4.84 7.41
CA SER A 175 2.07 -5.08 7.32
C SER A 175 1.36 -3.92 6.64
N ALA A 176 0.42 -4.20 5.74
CA ALA A 176 -0.30 -3.17 5.01
C ALA A 176 -1.69 -3.60 4.53
N SER A 177 -2.60 -2.65 4.42
CA SER A 177 -3.85 -2.77 3.68
C SER A 177 -3.85 -1.71 2.59
N VAL A 178 -3.89 -2.11 1.32
CA VAL A 178 -3.81 -1.20 0.16
C VAL A 178 -4.99 -1.46 -0.76
N VAL A 179 -5.74 -0.42 -1.08
CA VAL A 179 -6.79 -0.44 -2.09
C VAL A 179 -6.36 0.47 -3.24
N ASP A 180 -6.65 0.05 -4.45
CA ASP A 180 -6.44 0.81 -5.68
C ASP A 180 -7.73 0.79 -6.53
N ALA A 181 -8.08 1.93 -7.11
CA ALA A 181 -9.29 2.10 -7.91
C ALA A 181 -9.24 1.32 -9.24
N ASN A 182 -8.04 0.98 -9.70
CA ASN A 182 -7.73 0.46 -11.01
C ASN A 182 -6.84 -0.79 -10.87
N ALA A 183 -5.84 -0.96 -11.74
CA ALA A 183 -4.98 -2.13 -11.71
C ALA A 183 -3.84 -1.91 -10.71
N LEU A 184 -3.56 -2.91 -9.89
CA LEU A 184 -2.58 -2.81 -8.82
C LEU A 184 -1.46 -3.83 -9.03
N ALA A 185 -0.22 -3.37 -9.11
CA ALA A 185 0.96 -4.21 -9.11
C ALA A 185 1.70 -4.08 -7.78
N VAL A 186 1.89 -5.19 -7.06
CA VAL A 186 2.45 -5.22 -5.70
C VAL A 186 3.61 -6.21 -5.60
N GLU A 187 4.68 -5.78 -4.94
CA GLU A 187 5.81 -6.63 -4.57
C GLU A 187 5.99 -6.60 -3.06
N LEU A 188 5.94 -7.77 -2.43
CA LEU A 188 6.04 -7.93 -0.99
C LEU A 188 7.46 -8.35 -0.60
N SER A 189 8.08 -7.62 0.32
CA SER A 189 9.45 -7.94 0.79
C SER A 189 9.54 -8.17 2.30
N GLY A 190 8.45 -7.97 3.04
CA GLY A 190 8.40 -8.08 4.49
C GLY A 190 7.53 -9.23 4.98
N LYS A 191 7.83 -9.77 6.16
CA LYS A 191 7.01 -10.82 6.83
C LYS A 191 5.79 -10.22 7.55
N GLY A 192 5.12 -9.25 6.93
CA GLY A 192 3.90 -8.64 7.47
C GLY A 192 2.63 -9.35 7.03
N ASP A 193 1.51 -8.97 7.62
CA ASP A 193 0.18 -9.33 7.13
C ASP A 193 -0.26 -8.28 6.10
N VAL A 194 -0.63 -8.73 4.91
CA VAL A 194 -0.92 -7.85 3.78
C VAL A 194 -2.32 -8.11 3.23
N SER A 195 -3.10 -7.05 3.06
CA SER A 195 -4.36 -7.08 2.34
C SER A 195 -4.27 -6.13 1.15
N VAL A 196 -4.52 -6.62 -0.06
CA VAL A 196 -4.50 -5.81 -1.29
C VAL A 196 -5.80 -5.95 -2.05
N ALA A 197 -6.35 -4.83 -2.51
CA ALA A 197 -7.54 -4.80 -3.34
C ALA A 197 -7.35 -3.94 -4.59
N ALA A 198 -7.78 -4.46 -5.73
CA ALA A 198 -7.70 -3.79 -7.02
C ALA A 198 -9.09 -3.69 -7.67
N GLY A 199 -9.45 -2.50 -8.15
CA GLY A 199 -10.62 -2.29 -9.01
C GLY A 199 -10.47 -2.89 -10.42
N GLY A 200 -9.27 -3.38 -10.77
CA GLY A 200 -8.92 -4.04 -12.03
C GLY A 200 -8.08 -5.30 -11.81
N VAL A 201 -7.04 -5.47 -12.63
CA VAL A 201 -6.08 -6.59 -12.51
C VAL A 201 -5.22 -6.39 -11.26
N LEU A 202 -4.92 -7.47 -10.54
CA LEU A 202 -4.00 -7.48 -9.42
C LEU A 202 -2.78 -8.36 -9.77
N ASP A 203 -1.62 -7.75 -9.93
CA ASP A 203 -0.34 -8.47 -10.03
C ASP A 203 0.32 -8.47 -8.65
N ILE A 204 0.65 -9.65 -8.12
CA ILE A 204 1.27 -9.76 -6.79
C ILE A 204 2.40 -10.79 -6.75
N SER A 205 3.51 -10.42 -6.11
CA SER A 205 4.67 -11.30 -5.91
C SER A 205 5.35 -11.03 -4.55
N GLY A 206 6.32 -11.87 -4.20
CA GLY A 206 7.22 -11.63 -3.07
C GLY A 206 6.99 -12.55 -1.88
N VAL A 207 7.19 -12.03 -0.67
CA VAL A 207 7.10 -12.79 0.58
C VAL A 207 6.23 -12.04 1.60
N ALA A 208 5.35 -12.76 2.31
CA ALA A 208 4.53 -12.22 3.40
C ALA A 208 4.14 -13.31 4.41
N ASN A 209 3.56 -12.92 5.56
CA ASN A 209 3.01 -13.87 6.53
C ASN A 209 1.63 -14.35 6.10
N ASN A 210 0.67 -13.42 6.09
CA ASN A 210 -0.68 -13.63 5.58
C ASN A 210 -0.91 -12.70 4.41
N VAL A 211 -1.63 -13.18 3.39
CA VAL A 211 -2.01 -12.38 2.23
C VAL A 211 -3.50 -12.51 2.00
N ASN A 212 -4.20 -11.39 1.96
CA ASN A 212 -5.58 -11.31 1.49
C ASN A 212 -5.60 -10.53 0.18
N THR A 213 -6.19 -11.11 -0.86
CA THR A 213 -6.33 -10.45 -2.17
C THR A 213 -7.79 -10.25 -2.51
N SER A 214 -8.13 -9.12 -3.11
CA SER A 214 -9.44 -8.87 -3.70
C SER A 214 -9.30 -8.16 -5.04
N ALA A 215 -9.79 -8.75 -6.12
CA ALA A 215 -9.70 -8.13 -7.43
C ALA A 215 -11.03 -8.22 -8.20
N VAL A 216 -11.39 -7.15 -8.90
CA VAL A 216 -12.48 -7.17 -9.88
C VAL A 216 -12.01 -7.84 -11.18
N GLY A 217 -10.77 -7.59 -11.57
CA GLY A 217 -10.11 -8.25 -12.69
C GLY A 217 -9.37 -9.53 -12.27
N LYS A 218 -8.43 -9.94 -13.11
CA LYS A 218 -7.61 -11.14 -12.87
C LYS A 218 -6.62 -10.88 -11.73
N THR A 219 -6.41 -11.87 -10.88
CA THR A 219 -5.26 -11.91 -9.97
C THR A 219 -4.16 -12.76 -10.59
N ASN A 220 -3.02 -12.14 -10.87
CA ASN A 220 -1.82 -12.79 -11.37
C ASN A 220 -0.82 -12.94 -10.22
N PHE A 221 -0.35 -14.17 -10.01
CA PHE A 221 0.66 -14.46 -9.01
C PHE A 221 2.02 -14.62 -9.68
N GLY A 222 2.97 -13.77 -9.29
CA GLY A 222 4.39 -13.98 -9.53
C GLY A 222 4.95 -15.06 -8.61
N ASP A 223 6.25 -15.02 -8.33
CA ASP A 223 6.83 -15.86 -7.29
C ASP A 223 6.35 -15.33 -5.93
N LEU A 224 5.39 -16.01 -5.31
CA LEU A 224 4.76 -15.58 -4.05
C LEU A 224 4.91 -16.67 -2.99
N ASN A 225 5.49 -16.29 -1.85
CA ASN A 225 5.68 -17.14 -0.68
C ASN A 225 4.95 -16.55 0.54
N VAL A 226 3.89 -17.23 0.96
CA VAL A 226 3.05 -16.83 2.09
C VAL A 226 3.31 -17.79 3.25
N ALA A 227 3.87 -17.31 4.35
CA ALA A 227 4.29 -18.18 5.45
C ALA A 227 3.12 -18.85 6.19
N GLN A 228 1.92 -18.29 6.10
CA GLN A 228 0.72 -18.77 6.79
C GLN A 228 -0.43 -18.88 5.80
N LYS A 229 -1.37 -17.94 5.79
CA LYS A 229 -2.61 -18.04 5.03
C LYS A 229 -2.65 -17.10 3.84
N LEU A 230 -3.03 -17.64 2.69
CA LEU A 230 -3.37 -16.91 1.48
C LEU A 230 -4.88 -16.98 1.26
N ASN A 231 -5.57 -15.86 1.40
CA ASN A 231 -6.97 -15.72 1.03
C ASN A 231 -7.09 -15.00 -0.33
N ILE A 232 -7.87 -15.59 -1.23
CA ILE A 232 -8.05 -15.08 -2.59
C ILE A 232 -9.53 -14.83 -2.83
N VAL A 233 -9.90 -13.56 -2.94
CA VAL A 233 -11.25 -13.11 -3.26
C VAL A 233 -11.28 -12.62 -4.70
N SER A 234 -12.04 -13.30 -5.54
CA SER A 234 -12.36 -12.78 -6.87
C SER A 234 -13.75 -12.14 -6.85
N LEU A 235 -13.85 -10.89 -7.29
CA LEU A 235 -15.11 -10.15 -7.41
C LEU A 235 -15.66 -10.21 -8.84
N GLY A 236 -14.84 -10.62 -9.81
CA GLY A 236 -15.19 -10.82 -11.23
C GLY A 236 -15.00 -12.26 -11.73
N GLY A 237 -15.45 -12.55 -12.95
CA GLY A 237 -15.64 -13.93 -13.45
C GLY A 237 -14.37 -14.77 -13.73
N GLU A 238 -13.17 -14.21 -13.61
CA GLU A 238 -11.92 -14.93 -13.91
C GLU A 238 -10.90 -14.69 -12.79
N LEU A 239 -10.81 -15.61 -11.83
CA LEU A 239 -9.52 -15.93 -11.25
C LEU A 239 -8.69 -16.56 -12.38
N PHE A 240 -7.42 -16.18 -12.60
CA PHE A 240 -6.31 -16.94 -13.25
C PHE A 240 -5.25 -16.05 -13.91
N VAL A 241 -3.98 -16.16 -13.46
CA VAL A 241 -2.77 -16.65 -14.19
C VAL A 241 -1.67 -16.99 -13.15
N LEU A 242 -1.17 -18.23 -13.11
CA LEU A 242 0.21 -18.53 -12.66
C LEU A 242 1.03 -18.80 -13.92
N ASP A 243 1.89 -17.87 -14.31
CA ASP A 243 2.62 -17.91 -15.57
C ASP A 243 3.85 -18.84 -15.47
N GLY A 244 3.62 -20.10 -15.09
CA GLY A 244 4.68 -21.03 -14.66
C GLY A 244 5.37 -20.61 -13.36
N LYS A 245 4.75 -19.71 -12.59
CA LYS A 245 5.27 -19.14 -11.36
C LYS A 245 4.88 -19.94 -10.12
N LEU A 246 5.72 -19.85 -9.10
CA LEU A 246 5.62 -20.67 -7.90
C LEU A 246 4.77 -20.01 -6.83
N LEU A 247 3.72 -20.71 -6.37
CA LEU A 247 2.93 -20.31 -5.22
C LEU A 247 3.15 -21.28 -4.05
N LEU A 248 3.58 -20.70 -2.93
CA LEU A 248 3.84 -21.40 -1.67
C LEU A 248 3.00 -20.76 -0.57
N ALA A 249 2.17 -21.56 0.13
CA ALA A 249 1.38 -21.09 1.27
C ALA A 249 0.97 -22.25 2.16
N ASN A 250 0.94 -22.11 3.50
CA ASN A 250 0.50 -23.19 4.37
C ASN A 250 -1.01 -23.49 4.18
N GLU A 251 -1.83 -22.43 4.09
CA GLU A 251 -3.27 -22.53 3.87
C GLU A 251 -3.68 -21.62 2.72
N ILE A 252 -4.49 -22.15 1.79
CA ILE A 252 -5.04 -21.37 0.68
C ILE A 252 -6.56 -21.45 0.70
N ASP A 253 -7.19 -20.29 0.84
CA ASP A 253 -8.63 -20.10 0.78
C ASP A 253 -9.02 -19.36 -0.50
N PHE A 254 -10.01 -19.87 -1.21
CA PHE A 254 -10.60 -19.21 -2.37
C PHE A 254 -12.06 -18.84 -2.08
N THR A 255 -12.39 -17.56 -2.25
CA THR A 255 -13.77 -17.05 -2.28
C THR A 255 -14.10 -16.62 -3.70
N LEU A 256 -14.98 -17.38 -4.36
CA LEU A 256 -15.20 -17.29 -5.81
C LEU A 256 -16.65 -16.92 -6.17
N PRO A 257 -16.87 -16.16 -7.26
CA PRO A 257 -18.18 -15.93 -7.84
C PRO A 257 -18.70 -17.19 -8.57
N LYS A 258 -19.90 -17.12 -9.17
CA LYS A 258 -20.50 -18.26 -9.89
C LYS A 258 -19.73 -18.55 -11.18
N ASN A 259 -19.28 -19.79 -11.34
CA ASN A 259 -18.47 -20.31 -12.47
C ASN A 259 -17.10 -19.62 -12.56
N VAL A 260 -16.05 -20.32 -12.13
CA VAL A 260 -14.67 -19.83 -12.20
C VAL A 260 -13.79 -20.85 -12.87
N ASN A 261 -13.01 -20.39 -13.84
CA ASN A 261 -12.05 -21.23 -14.50
C ASN A 261 -10.77 -21.34 -13.64
N LEU A 262 -10.51 -22.56 -13.18
CA LEU A 262 -9.25 -23.20 -12.76
C LEU A 262 -8.01 -23.09 -13.68
N GLY A 263 -8.06 -22.27 -14.74
CA GLY A 263 -7.07 -22.22 -15.81
C GLY A 263 -7.44 -23.03 -17.05
N SER A 264 -6.92 -22.64 -18.21
CA SER A 264 -7.29 -23.22 -19.51
C SER A 264 -6.17 -24.05 -20.17
N TYR A 265 -4.94 -23.99 -19.66
CA TYR A 265 -3.78 -24.70 -20.22
C TYR A 265 -3.03 -25.54 -19.18
N ALA A 266 -2.28 -26.55 -19.64
CA ALA A 266 -1.40 -27.35 -18.79
C ALA A 266 -0.36 -26.44 -18.08
N ASN A 267 -0.08 -26.70 -16.80
CA ASN A 267 0.88 -25.98 -15.93
C ASN A 267 0.48 -24.56 -15.46
N GLN A 268 -0.76 -24.12 -15.66
CA GLN A 268 -1.22 -22.79 -15.22
C GLN A 268 -1.75 -22.71 -13.79
N PHE A 269 -1.90 -23.86 -13.12
CA PHE A 269 -2.25 -23.93 -11.70
C PHE A 269 -1.25 -24.83 -11.00
N HIS A 270 -0.27 -24.21 -10.33
CA HIS A 270 0.80 -24.90 -9.64
C HIS A 270 0.84 -24.46 -8.17
N ILE A 271 0.46 -25.37 -7.27
CA ILE A 271 0.64 -25.22 -5.82
C ILE A 271 1.72 -26.23 -5.43
N GLU A 272 2.90 -25.75 -5.07
CA GLU A 272 4.02 -26.65 -4.73
C GLU A 272 3.94 -27.17 -3.29
N SER A 273 3.44 -26.35 -2.37
CA SER A 273 3.33 -26.70 -0.95
C SER A 273 2.16 -25.96 -0.33
N ALA A 274 1.05 -26.67 -0.08
CA ALA A 274 -0.02 -26.21 0.81
C ALA A 274 -0.52 -27.36 1.69
N GLU A 275 -0.67 -27.12 2.98
CA GLU A 275 -1.21 -28.11 3.91
C GLU A 275 -2.71 -28.31 3.67
N ASN A 276 -3.43 -27.20 3.51
CA ASN A 276 -4.87 -27.17 3.32
C ASN A 276 -5.25 -26.26 2.14
N ILE A 277 -6.21 -26.73 1.34
CA ILE A 277 -6.86 -25.94 0.28
C ILE A 277 -8.37 -26.00 0.51
N LEU A 278 -8.99 -24.83 0.71
CA LEU A 278 -10.44 -24.67 0.81
C LEU A 278 -10.95 -23.81 -0.35
N VAL A 279 -11.96 -24.30 -1.06
CA VAL A 279 -12.63 -23.54 -2.13
C VAL A 279 -14.09 -23.33 -1.78
N LEU A 280 -14.50 -22.07 -1.66
CA LEU A 280 -15.86 -21.65 -1.37
C LEU A 280 -16.47 -20.94 -2.59
N SER A 281 -17.64 -21.40 -3.04
CA SER A 281 -18.38 -20.82 -4.16
C SER A 281 -19.68 -20.16 -3.68
N GLY A 282 -19.91 -18.92 -4.10
CA GLY A 282 -21.11 -18.14 -3.79
C GLY A 282 -22.41 -18.60 -4.48
N GLY A 283 -22.43 -19.71 -5.21
CA GLY A 283 -23.66 -20.23 -5.84
C GLY A 283 -23.51 -21.55 -6.62
N ASN A 284 -24.50 -21.87 -7.46
CA ASN A 284 -24.45 -23.01 -8.39
C ASN A 284 -23.35 -22.76 -9.45
N GLY A 285 -22.13 -23.17 -9.14
CA GLY A 285 -20.99 -23.12 -10.05
C GLY A 285 -20.21 -24.42 -9.99
N TYR A 286 -19.56 -24.77 -11.09
CA TYR A 286 -18.62 -25.90 -11.14
C TYR A 286 -17.19 -25.35 -11.19
N ILE A 287 -16.28 -25.99 -10.46
CA ILE A 287 -14.84 -25.76 -10.60
C ILE A 287 -14.41 -26.60 -11.80
N GLN A 288 -14.05 -25.94 -12.91
CA GLN A 288 -13.48 -26.65 -14.04
C GLN A 288 -11.99 -26.87 -13.79
N ILE A 289 -11.58 -28.12 -13.56
CA ILE A 289 -10.18 -28.53 -13.55
C ILE A 289 -9.91 -29.24 -14.89
N PRO A 290 -9.21 -28.62 -15.85
CA PRO A 290 -8.96 -29.22 -17.16
C PRO A 290 -8.33 -30.61 -17.01
N VAL A 291 -8.94 -31.59 -17.67
CA VAL A 291 -8.38 -32.94 -17.82
C VAL A 291 -7.65 -32.96 -19.16
N THR A 292 -6.40 -32.50 -19.16
CA THR A 292 -5.47 -32.80 -20.24
C THR A 292 -4.35 -33.67 -19.68
N SER A 293 -4.18 -34.83 -20.30
CA SER A 293 -3.28 -35.91 -19.90
C SER A 293 -1.83 -35.44 -19.81
N LYS A 294 -1.40 -35.04 -18.61
CA LYS A 294 -0.07 -35.17 -17.97
C LYS A 294 0.13 -34.01 -16.98
N ALA A 295 0.55 -34.39 -15.77
CA ALA A 295 0.86 -33.56 -14.60
C ALA A 295 -0.32 -32.93 -13.85
N ARG A 296 -0.86 -33.66 -12.86
CA ARG A 296 -1.46 -33.07 -11.66
C ARG A 296 -0.58 -33.47 -10.48
N ARG A 297 0.14 -32.51 -9.89
CA ARG A 297 0.79 -32.65 -8.58
C ARG A 297 0.05 -31.70 -7.64
N PHE A 298 -1.07 -32.18 -7.08
CA PHE A 298 -1.58 -31.56 -5.85
C PHE A 298 -0.70 -32.10 -4.73
N VAL A 299 0.21 -31.28 -4.24
CA VAL A 299 1.08 -31.62 -3.11
C VAL A 299 0.49 -30.94 -1.87
N GLY A 300 -0.51 -31.59 -1.30
CA GLY A 300 -1.11 -31.18 -0.03
C GLY A 300 -1.64 -32.40 0.72
N THR A 301 -1.55 -32.37 2.05
CA THR A 301 -1.93 -33.52 2.89
C THR A 301 -3.45 -33.69 2.95
N ARG A 302 -4.22 -32.60 2.76
CA ARG A 302 -5.70 -32.58 2.77
C ARG A 302 -6.25 -31.61 1.73
N LEU A 303 -7.16 -32.10 0.89
CA LEU A 303 -7.99 -31.27 -0.01
C LEU A 303 -9.43 -31.36 0.47
N LEU A 304 -10.10 -30.23 0.67
CA LEU A 304 -11.52 -30.19 1.02
C LEU A 304 -12.25 -29.26 0.06
N MET A 305 -12.95 -29.84 -0.93
CA MET A 305 -13.85 -29.06 -1.78
C MET A 305 -15.26 -29.13 -1.23
N LEU A 306 -15.87 -27.99 -0.94
CA LEU A 306 -17.24 -27.87 -0.48
C LEU A 306 -18.09 -27.17 -1.54
N ILE A 307 -18.78 -27.95 -2.38
CA ILE A 307 -19.57 -27.41 -3.50
C ILE A 307 -21.02 -27.27 -3.06
N ARG A 308 -21.58 -26.07 -3.20
CA ARG A 308 -23.01 -25.79 -2.94
C ARG A 308 -23.82 -25.95 -4.23
N SER A 309 -24.73 -26.91 -4.27
CA SER A 309 -25.88 -26.91 -5.21
C SER A 309 -27.14 -26.49 -4.45
N LYS A 310 -28.18 -26.02 -5.16
CA LYS A 310 -29.46 -25.50 -4.63
C LYS A 310 -30.06 -26.25 -3.41
N TRP A 311 -29.72 -27.52 -3.18
CA TRP A 311 -30.21 -28.31 -2.05
C TRP A 311 -29.17 -29.22 -1.37
N ARG A 312 -27.89 -29.23 -1.77
CA ARG A 312 -26.89 -30.20 -1.27
C ARG A 312 -25.48 -29.61 -1.23
N TRP A 313 -24.76 -29.94 -0.16
CA TRP A 313 -23.30 -29.82 -0.06
C TRP A 313 -22.65 -31.10 -0.58
N VAL A 314 -21.65 -30.98 -1.45
CA VAL A 314 -20.80 -32.11 -1.87
C VAL A 314 -19.42 -31.91 -1.27
N LEU A 315 -18.99 -32.86 -0.45
CA LEU A 315 -17.65 -32.95 0.09
C LEU A 315 -16.80 -33.82 -0.83
N VAL A 316 -15.73 -33.26 -1.39
CA VAL A 316 -14.71 -34.06 -2.10
C VAL A 316 -13.41 -33.94 -1.31
N ALA A 317 -12.91 -35.07 -0.80
CA ALA A 317 -11.64 -35.16 -0.09
C ALA A 317 -10.70 -36.19 -0.73
N SER A 318 -9.38 -36.02 -0.53
CA SER A 318 -8.37 -36.91 -1.10
C SER A 318 -8.38 -38.32 -0.45
N PRO A 319 -7.90 -39.36 -1.15
CA PRO A 319 -8.04 -40.75 -0.72
C PRO A 319 -7.27 -41.12 0.55
N SER A 320 -6.29 -40.31 0.96
CA SER A 320 -5.46 -40.58 2.15
C SER A 320 -6.17 -40.34 3.47
N THR A 321 -7.40 -39.81 3.48
CA THR A 321 -8.25 -39.81 4.68
C THR A 321 -9.73 -39.73 4.33
N ILE A 322 -10.32 -40.85 3.92
CA ILE A 322 -11.77 -41.04 4.04
C ILE A 322 -12.03 -42.40 4.68
N ALA A 323 -12.27 -42.41 6.00
CA ALA A 323 -13.11 -43.41 6.61
C ALA A 323 -14.57 -42.96 6.41
N LEU A 324 -15.26 -43.53 5.43
CA LEU A 324 -16.70 -43.41 5.30
C LEU A 324 -17.35 -44.21 6.44
N ALA A 325 -17.72 -43.55 7.54
CA ALA A 325 -18.84 -44.03 8.33
C ALA A 325 -20.11 -43.47 7.69
N SER A 326 -20.73 -44.27 6.82
CA SER A 326 -22.08 -43.97 6.34
C SER A 326 -23.03 -43.95 7.53
N THR A 327 -23.59 -42.79 7.85
CA THR A 327 -24.93 -42.74 8.45
C THR A 327 -25.67 -41.60 7.79
N VAL A 328 -26.61 -41.98 6.93
CA VAL A 328 -27.64 -41.10 6.41
C VAL A 328 -28.52 -40.73 7.59
N VAL A 329 -28.54 -39.47 8.00
CA VAL A 329 -29.65 -38.94 8.81
C VAL A 329 -30.59 -38.24 7.84
N ARG A 330 -31.80 -38.77 7.74
CA ARG A 330 -32.93 -38.18 7.01
C ARG A 330 -33.35 -36.87 7.65
#